data_AF-A0A522T7X9-F1
#
_entry.id   AF-A0A522T7X9-F1
#
_cell.length_a   1.000
_cell.length_b   1.000
_cell.length_c   1.000
_cell.angle_alpha   90.00
_cell.angle_beta   90.00
_cell.angle_gamma   90.00
#
_symmetry.space_group_name_H-M   'P 1'
#
loop_
_entity.id
_entity.type
_entity.pdbx_description
1 polymer ?
#
loop_
_entity_poly.entity_id
_entity_poly.type
_entity_poly.pdbx_seq_one_letter_code
_entity_poly.pdbx_strand_id
1 'polypeptide(L)'
;MKEEDEQRNDREKRIRFQKQRMPIDTAFEDPYDCIAEAFTWIHPDDFRKYLHEWLRIALINDESTYDEGAAREDVMDFCNELQRLIEAMNVINEDRTPEKTRRWKENLPDNLKEEMKSYNRPVLLTVDQKSDPRTVIKDFWHTFSFSYARRELWDLMDSVIFYERESGRSSSDPLSTYKCLLALVEASLVLFQRSF
;
A
#
# COMPACT_ATOMS: atom_id res chain seq x y z
N MET A 1 32.48 26.60 23.80
CA MET A 1 33.51 25.75 23.15
C MET A 1 33.29 24.23 23.33
N LYS A 2 32.20 23.77 23.96
CA LYS A 2 31.75 22.35 23.91
C LYS A 2 30.44 22.17 23.13
N GLU A 3 29.56 23.17 23.14
CA GLU A 3 28.28 23.14 22.42
C GLU A 3 28.41 23.27 20.89
N GLU A 4 29.45 23.91 20.38
CA GLU A 4 29.67 24.05 18.93
C GLU A 4 30.18 22.75 18.28
N ASP A 5 30.85 21.89 19.05
CA ASP A 5 31.31 20.57 18.57
C ASP A 5 30.17 19.52 18.60
N GLU A 6 29.23 19.61 19.55
CA GLU A 6 28.02 18.77 19.54
C GLU A 6 27.08 19.11 18.38
N GLN A 7 26.91 20.39 18.04
CA GLN A 7 26.09 20.83 16.90
C GLN A 7 26.72 20.48 15.53
N ARG A 8 28.04 20.36 15.46
CA ARG A 8 28.75 19.91 14.25
C ARG A 8 28.64 18.40 14.04
N ASN A 9 28.54 17.64 15.12
CA ASN A 9 28.47 16.17 15.11
C ASN A 9 27.10 15.63 14.66
N ASP A 10 26.02 16.38 14.89
CA ASP A 10 24.66 15.99 14.48
C ASP A 10 24.42 16.15 12.95
N ARG A 11 25.24 16.97 12.28
CA ARG A 11 25.17 17.20 10.83
C ARG A 11 25.99 16.20 10.00
N GLU A 12 26.91 15.48 10.63
CA GLU A 12 27.59 14.32 10.04
C GLU A 12 26.96 13.03 10.54
N LYS A 13 25.63 12.89 10.41
CA LYS A 13 24.97 11.59 10.56
C LYS A 13 25.70 10.59 9.68
N ARG A 14 26.45 9.68 10.31
CA ARG A 14 27.34 8.74 9.62
C ARG A 14 26.55 8.00 8.54
N ILE A 15 26.88 8.27 7.28
CA ILE A 15 26.25 7.64 6.09
C ILE A 15 26.16 6.11 6.26
N ARG A 16 27.13 5.51 6.96
CA ARG A 16 27.19 4.07 7.29
C ARG A 16 25.96 3.49 8.01
N PHE A 17 25.13 4.32 8.65
CA PHE A 17 23.94 3.88 9.39
C PHE A 17 22.63 4.37 8.77
N GLN A 18 22.68 4.88 7.54
CA GLN A 18 21.47 5.24 6.79
C GLN A 18 21.01 4.03 5.99
N LYS A 19 19.79 3.58 6.24
CA LYS A 19 19.12 2.58 5.40
C LYS A 19 18.54 3.27 4.17
N GLN A 20 18.30 2.50 3.11
CA GLN A 20 17.52 2.98 1.98
C GLN A 20 16.16 3.47 2.47
N ARG A 21 15.77 4.66 2.00
CA ARG A 21 14.46 5.24 2.29
C ARG A 21 13.38 4.36 1.67
N MET A 22 12.36 4.02 2.46
CA MET A 22 11.21 3.22 2.05
C MET A 22 9.99 4.13 1.83
N PRO A 23 8.97 3.70 1.06
CA PRO A 23 7.75 4.48 0.87
C PRO A 23 7.10 4.93 2.19
N ILE A 24 7.08 4.04 3.19
CA ILE A 24 6.50 4.33 4.51
C ILE A 24 7.16 5.52 5.23
N ASP A 25 8.45 5.78 4.96
CA ASP A 25 9.19 6.87 5.61
C ASP A 25 8.70 8.25 5.15
N THR A 26 7.91 8.33 4.07
CA THR A 26 7.41 9.59 3.51
C THR A 26 5.91 9.80 3.72
N ALA A 27 5.18 8.81 4.21
CA ALA A 27 3.71 8.84 4.31
C ALA A 27 3.17 10.08 5.04
N PHE A 28 3.83 10.48 6.14
CA PHE A 28 3.42 11.62 6.96
C PHE A 28 3.97 12.97 6.47
N GLU A 29 5.03 12.96 5.68
CA GLU A 29 5.65 14.17 5.12
C GLU A 29 4.91 14.58 3.84
N ASP A 30 4.94 13.69 2.85
CA ASP A 30 4.27 13.83 1.58
C ASP A 30 3.54 12.51 1.21
N PRO A 31 2.23 12.42 1.51
CA PRO A 31 1.46 11.22 1.21
C PRO A 31 1.37 10.96 -0.30
N TYR A 32 1.53 11.98 -1.16
CA TYR A 32 1.45 11.77 -2.61
C TYR A 32 2.74 11.16 -3.17
N ASP A 33 3.90 11.64 -2.70
CA ASP A 33 5.18 11.01 -3.05
C ASP A 33 5.26 9.59 -2.48
N CYS A 34 4.73 9.36 -1.28
CA CYS A 34 4.59 8.02 -0.69
C CYS A 34 3.80 7.06 -1.58
N ILE A 35 2.63 7.51 -2.07
CA ILE A 35 1.78 6.74 -3.00
C ILE A 35 2.53 6.44 -4.29
N ALA A 36 3.13 7.46 -4.90
CA ALA A 36 3.85 7.31 -6.15
C ALA A 36 4.99 6.30 -6.00
N GLU A 37 5.77 6.39 -4.92
CA GLU A 37 6.84 5.45 -4.61
C GLU A 37 6.27 4.04 -4.38
N ALA A 38 5.21 3.85 -3.60
CA ALA A 38 4.63 2.52 -3.40
C ALA A 38 4.26 1.82 -4.74
N PHE A 39 3.75 2.58 -5.71
CA PHE A 39 3.42 2.07 -7.05
C PHE A 39 4.61 1.92 -8.01
N THR A 40 5.81 2.37 -7.65
CA THR A 40 7.05 1.99 -8.38
C THR A 40 7.54 0.61 -7.96
N TRP A 41 7.23 0.18 -6.73
CA TRP A 41 7.64 -1.11 -6.18
C TRP A 41 6.67 -2.23 -6.53
N ILE A 42 5.36 -1.96 -6.44
CA ILE A 42 4.31 -2.97 -6.66
C ILE A 42 3.21 -2.37 -7.52
N HIS A 43 2.85 -3.06 -8.61
CA HIS A 43 1.76 -2.62 -9.46
C HIS A 43 0.38 -2.84 -8.79
N PRO A 44 -0.63 -1.99 -9.05
CA PRO A 44 -1.99 -2.18 -8.55
C PRO A 44 -2.56 -3.59 -8.71
N ASP A 45 -2.34 -4.24 -9.85
CA ASP A 45 -2.81 -5.62 -10.05
C ASP A 45 -2.05 -6.65 -9.22
N ASP A 46 -0.75 -6.41 -8.99
CA ASP A 46 0.06 -7.26 -8.12
C ASP A 46 -0.38 -7.12 -6.67
N PHE A 47 -0.72 -5.92 -6.20
CA PHE A 47 -1.34 -5.74 -4.88
C PHE A 47 -2.62 -6.56 -4.74
N ARG A 48 -3.50 -6.54 -5.76
CA ARG A 48 -4.74 -7.33 -5.75
C ARG A 48 -4.44 -8.82 -5.63
N LYS A 49 -3.51 -9.31 -6.45
CA LYS A 49 -3.07 -10.71 -6.44
C LYS A 49 -2.48 -11.11 -5.09
N TYR A 50 -1.56 -10.31 -4.56
CA TYR A 50 -0.89 -10.60 -3.29
C TYR A 50 -1.87 -10.56 -2.13
N LEU A 51 -2.77 -9.57 -2.09
CA LEU A 51 -3.77 -9.49 -1.03
C LEU A 51 -4.76 -10.67 -1.06
N HIS A 52 -5.14 -11.13 -2.26
CA HIS A 52 -5.92 -12.37 -2.40
C HIS A 52 -5.16 -13.61 -1.94
N GLU A 53 -3.87 -13.71 -2.28
CA GLU A 53 -3.02 -14.81 -1.83
C GLU A 53 -2.86 -14.80 -0.30
N TRP A 54 -2.64 -13.63 0.28
CA TRP A 54 -2.50 -13.42 1.73
C TRP A 54 -3.78 -13.78 2.46
N LEU A 55 -4.92 -13.28 2.00
CA LEU A 55 -6.23 -13.63 2.56
C LEU A 55 -6.47 -15.14 2.48
N ARG A 56 -6.19 -15.76 1.33
CA ARG A 56 -6.34 -17.21 1.17
C ARG A 56 -5.46 -17.98 2.16
N ILE A 57 -4.20 -17.57 2.32
CA ILE A 57 -3.27 -18.20 3.27
C ILE A 57 -3.77 -18.03 4.71
N ALA A 58 -4.17 -16.80 5.08
CA ALA A 58 -4.72 -16.49 6.39
C ALA A 58 -5.94 -17.36 6.72
N LEU A 59 -6.82 -17.63 5.76
CA LEU A 59 -8.04 -18.43 5.97
C LEU A 59 -7.80 -19.95 6.03
N ILE A 60 -6.70 -20.45 5.48
CA ILE A 60 -6.37 -21.90 5.50
C ILE A 60 -5.32 -22.26 6.56
N ASN A 61 -4.67 -21.26 7.17
CA ASN A 61 -3.68 -21.48 8.20
C ASN A 61 -4.40 -21.65 9.54
N ASP A 62 -4.44 -22.90 10.02
CA ASP A 62 -5.04 -23.30 11.30
C ASP A 62 -4.27 -22.75 12.53
N GLU A 63 -3.14 -22.07 12.33
CA GLU A 63 -2.39 -21.35 13.37
C GLU A 63 -2.52 -19.82 13.23
N SER A 64 -3.40 -19.33 12.34
CA SER A 64 -3.61 -17.89 12.17
C SER A 64 -4.50 -17.30 13.27
N THR A 65 -4.53 -15.96 13.36
CA THR A 65 -5.49 -15.29 14.25
C THR A 65 -6.95 -15.38 13.77
N TYR A 66 -7.21 -16.06 12.66
CA TYR A 66 -8.50 -16.13 11.95
C TYR A 66 -9.18 -17.49 12.07
N ASP A 67 -8.95 -18.22 13.17
CA ASP A 67 -9.57 -19.51 13.41
C ASP A 67 -11.09 -19.39 13.67
N GLU A 68 -11.52 -18.27 14.23
CA GLU A 68 -12.92 -17.98 14.53
C GLU A 68 -13.68 -17.45 13.31
N GLY A 69 -14.93 -17.90 13.14
CA GLY A 69 -15.78 -17.49 12.01
C GLY A 69 -15.97 -15.98 11.89
N ALA A 70 -16.14 -15.27 13.01
CA ALA A 70 -16.27 -13.81 13.02
C ALA A 70 -14.98 -13.11 12.56
N ALA A 71 -13.81 -13.56 13.03
CA ALA A 71 -12.52 -13.01 12.61
C ALA A 71 -12.27 -13.23 11.11
N ARG A 72 -12.76 -14.34 10.54
CA ARG A 72 -12.70 -14.59 9.09
C ARG A 72 -13.55 -13.61 8.30
N GLU A 73 -14.77 -13.33 8.77
CA GLU A 73 -15.65 -12.33 8.14
C GLU A 73 -15.00 -10.94 8.19
N ASP A 74 -14.48 -10.54 9.36
CA ASP A 74 -13.82 -9.24 9.56
C ASP A 74 -12.61 -9.05 8.62
N VAL A 75 -11.71 -10.06 8.50
CA VAL A 75 -10.54 -9.96 7.61
C VAL A 75 -10.94 -9.96 6.13
N MET A 76 -12.02 -10.67 5.77
CA MET A 76 -12.57 -10.63 4.41
C MET A 76 -13.08 -9.24 4.06
N ASP A 77 -13.86 -8.62 4.95
CA ASP A 77 -14.37 -7.26 4.76
C ASP A 77 -13.24 -6.23 4.73
N PHE A 78 -12.26 -6.35 5.62
CA PHE A 78 -11.06 -5.51 5.60
C PHE A 78 -10.29 -5.64 4.28
N CYS A 79 -10.04 -6.85 3.79
CA CYS A 79 -9.33 -7.07 2.53
C CYS A 79 -10.11 -6.51 1.33
N ASN A 80 -11.44 -6.60 1.33
CA ASN A 80 -12.28 -6.04 0.28
C ASN A 80 -12.17 -4.51 0.25
N GLU A 81 -12.30 -3.85 1.39
CA GLU A 81 -12.19 -2.39 1.49
C GLU A 81 -10.77 -1.89 1.24
N LEU A 82 -9.74 -2.65 1.65
CA LEU A 82 -8.34 -2.34 1.38
C LEU A 82 -8.05 -2.37 -0.13
N GLN A 83 -8.61 -3.32 -0.89
CA GLN A 83 -8.46 -3.33 -2.35
C GLN A 83 -9.06 -2.07 -3.00
N ARG A 84 -10.25 -1.65 -2.54
CA ARG A 84 -10.89 -0.42 -3.01
C ARG A 84 -10.04 0.80 -2.68
N LEU A 85 -9.47 0.84 -1.48
CA LEU A 85 -8.54 1.89 -1.06
C LEU A 85 -7.32 1.95 -1.99
N ILE A 86 -6.68 0.81 -2.28
CA ILE A 86 -5.52 0.75 -3.20
C ILE A 86 -5.88 1.27 -4.59
N GLU A 87 -7.04 0.89 -5.13
CA GLU A 87 -7.53 1.42 -6.40
C GLU A 87 -7.73 2.93 -6.38
N ALA A 88 -8.32 3.47 -5.31
CA ALA A 88 -8.51 4.91 -5.15
C ALA A 88 -7.17 5.66 -5.08
N MET A 89 -6.19 5.09 -4.39
CA MET A 89 -4.84 5.63 -4.33
C MET A 89 -4.14 5.60 -5.69
N ASN A 90 -4.37 4.56 -6.51
CA ASN A 90 -3.86 4.53 -7.88
C ASN A 90 -4.49 5.62 -8.75
N VAL A 91 -5.80 5.88 -8.64
CA VAL A 91 -6.45 6.99 -9.35
C VAL A 91 -5.79 8.33 -8.97
N ILE A 92 -5.56 8.57 -7.68
CA ILE A 92 -4.88 9.79 -7.20
C ILE A 92 -3.45 9.90 -7.75
N ASN A 93 -2.74 8.78 -7.86
CA ASN A 93 -1.40 8.71 -8.44
C ASN A 93 -1.39 9.03 -9.94
N GLU A 94 -2.36 8.49 -10.68
CA GLU A 94 -2.50 8.73 -12.12
C GLU A 94 -2.83 10.19 -12.43
N ASP A 95 -3.73 10.80 -11.66
CA ASP A 95 -4.10 12.22 -11.80
C ASP A 95 -2.92 13.17 -11.55
N ARG A 96 -1.95 12.73 -10.76
CA ARG A 96 -0.74 13.50 -10.40
C ARG A 96 0.49 13.09 -11.19
N THR A 97 0.36 12.13 -12.10
CA THR A 97 1.48 11.68 -12.93
C THR A 97 2.02 12.86 -13.75
N PRO A 98 3.34 13.15 -13.70
CA PRO A 98 3.91 14.28 -14.42
C PRO A 98 3.60 14.25 -15.92
N GLU A 99 3.37 15.41 -16.52
CA GLU A 99 3.05 15.54 -17.95
C GLU A 99 4.07 14.83 -18.86
N LYS A 100 5.36 14.82 -18.49
CA LYS A 100 6.40 14.08 -19.21
C LYS A 100 6.13 12.57 -19.23
N THR A 101 5.74 12.00 -18.09
CA THR A 101 5.39 10.58 -17.96
C THR A 101 4.10 10.28 -18.70
N ARG A 102 3.11 11.18 -18.64
CA ARG A 102 1.86 11.07 -19.40
C ARG A 102 2.12 11.05 -20.91
N ARG A 103 2.92 11.98 -21.42
CA ARG A 103 3.34 12.03 -22.84
C ARG A 103 4.15 10.80 -23.25
N TRP A 104 5.01 10.29 -22.37
CA TRP A 104 5.73 9.04 -22.67
C TRP A 104 4.74 7.88 -22.83
N LYS A 105 3.77 7.72 -21.93
CA LYS A 105 2.70 6.71 -22.04
C LYS A 105 1.88 6.90 -23.33
N GLU A 106 1.57 8.13 -23.71
CA GLU A 106 0.86 8.47 -24.95
C GLU A 106 1.66 8.19 -26.24
N ASN A 107 3.00 8.11 -26.16
CA ASN A 107 3.87 7.81 -27.29
C ASN A 107 4.22 6.31 -27.41
N LEU A 108 3.73 5.46 -26.52
CA LEU A 108 3.93 4.02 -26.62
C LEU A 108 3.21 3.40 -27.84
N PRO A 109 3.72 2.29 -28.38
CA PRO A 109 2.99 1.45 -29.33
C PRO A 109 1.59 1.08 -28.84
N ASP A 110 0.60 1.01 -29.75
CA ASP A 110 -0.80 0.78 -29.38
C ASP A 110 -1.02 -0.52 -28.62
N ASN A 111 -0.31 -1.60 -28.98
CA ASN A 111 -0.36 -2.87 -28.25
C ASN A 111 0.10 -2.74 -26.79
N LEU A 112 1.17 -1.96 -26.53
CA LEU A 112 1.67 -1.72 -25.17
C LEU A 112 0.75 -0.78 -24.39
N LYS A 113 0.10 0.18 -25.05
CA LYS A 113 -0.93 1.01 -24.41
C LYS A 113 -2.14 0.19 -24.01
N GLU A 114 -2.61 -0.71 -24.86
CA GLU A 114 -3.73 -1.59 -24.56
C GLU A 114 -3.38 -2.54 -23.42
N GLU A 115 -2.20 -3.14 -23.43
CA GLU A 115 -1.71 -3.98 -22.35
C GLU A 115 -1.63 -3.20 -21.03
N MET A 116 -1.00 -2.03 -21.01
CA MET A 116 -0.90 -1.16 -19.83
C MET A 116 -2.24 -0.58 -19.36
N LYS A 117 -3.25 -0.48 -20.21
CA LYS A 117 -4.62 -0.07 -19.82
C LYS A 117 -5.44 -1.24 -19.30
N SER A 118 -5.14 -2.45 -19.78
CA SER A 118 -5.76 -3.68 -19.31
C SER A 118 -5.21 -4.08 -17.94
N TYR A 119 -3.92 -3.86 -17.74
CA TYR A 119 -3.22 -4.00 -16.48
C TYR A 119 -3.44 -2.74 -15.63
N ASN A 120 -3.60 -2.87 -14.33
CA ASN A 120 -3.78 -1.77 -13.35
C ASN A 120 -5.10 -0.98 -13.45
N ARG A 121 -6.10 -1.52 -14.14
CA ARG A 121 -7.40 -0.85 -14.21
C ARG A 121 -8.12 -0.93 -12.86
N PRO A 122 -8.67 0.19 -12.34
CA PRO A 122 -9.57 0.14 -11.20
C PRO A 122 -10.88 -0.54 -11.62
N VAL A 123 -11.18 -1.70 -11.05
CA VAL A 123 -12.38 -2.51 -11.36
C VAL A 123 -13.40 -2.51 -10.23
N LEU A 124 -12.99 -2.18 -9.00
CA LEU A 124 -13.86 -2.18 -7.82
C LEU A 124 -14.52 -0.82 -7.58
N LEU A 125 -13.92 0.26 -8.11
CA LEU A 125 -14.48 1.61 -7.97
C LEU A 125 -15.64 1.88 -8.92
N THR A 126 -16.70 2.50 -8.40
CA THR A 126 -17.79 3.06 -9.20
C THR A 126 -17.32 4.25 -10.04
N VAL A 127 -18.15 4.69 -11.00
CA VAL A 127 -17.83 5.88 -11.83
C VAL A 127 -17.65 7.12 -10.94
N ASP A 128 -18.52 7.30 -9.94
CA ASP A 128 -18.46 8.43 -9.02
C ASP A 128 -17.19 8.36 -8.15
N GLN A 129 -16.84 7.18 -7.65
CA GLN A 129 -15.61 6.98 -6.86
C GLN A 129 -14.34 7.18 -7.68
N LYS A 130 -14.36 6.89 -8.99
CA LYS A 130 -13.24 7.24 -9.89
C LYS A 130 -13.10 8.74 -10.10
N SER A 131 -14.23 9.46 -10.13
CA SER A 131 -14.22 10.93 -10.26
C SER A 131 -13.84 11.65 -8.97
N ASP A 132 -14.14 11.06 -7.80
CA ASP A 132 -13.72 11.54 -6.49
C ASP A 132 -13.23 10.38 -5.61
N PRO A 133 -11.96 9.94 -5.77
CA PRO A 133 -11.40 8.82 -5.00
C PRO A 133 -11.29 9.12 -3.49
N ARG A 134 -11.45 10.38 -3.07
CA ARG A 134 -11.43 10.74 -1.64
C ARG A 134 -12.64 10.21 -0.89
N THR A 135 -13.75 9.94 -1.58
CA THR A 135 -14.94 9.30 -0.99
C THR A 135 -14.58 7.92 -0.43
N VAL A 136 -13.85 7.12 -1.20
CA VAL A 136 -13.37 5.78 -0.79
C VAL A 136 -12.47 5.88 0.43
N ILE A 137 -11.55 6.85 0.46
CA ILE A 137 -10.66 7.08 1.61
C ILE A 137 -11.49 7.41 2.87
N LYS A 138 -12.52 8.25 2.74
CA LYS A 138 -13.41 8.59 3.86
C LYS A 138 -14.18 7.37 4.35
N ASP A 139 -14.78 6.61 3.45
CA ASP A 139 -15.56 5.42 3.79
C ASP A 139 -14.69 4.40 4.54
N PHE A 140 -13.44 4.19 4.08
CA PHE A 140 -12.46 3.32 4.74
C PHE A 140 -12.18 3.77 6.19
N TRP A 141 -11.87 5.04 6.40
CA TRP A 141 -11.53 5.57 7.73
C TRP A 141 -12.75 5.81 8.66
N HIS A 142 -13.96 5.82 8.10
CA HIS A 142 -15.18 5.76 8.90
C HIS A 142 -15.50 4.33 9.38
N THR A 143 -15.02 3.32 8.66
CA THR A 143 -15.26 1.91 8.97
C THR A 143 -14.18 1.35 9.89
N PHE A 144 -12.90 1.61 9.59
CA PHE A 144 -11.77 1.03 10.30
C PHE A 144 -10.97 2.08 11.06
N SER A 145 -10.59 1.76 12.30
CA SER A 145 -9.63 2.57 13.04
C SER A 145 -8.20 2.37 12.48
N PHE A 146 -7.33 3.37 12.65
CA PHE A 146 -5.92 3.25 12.25
C PHE A 146 -5.19 2.10 12.95
N SER A 147 -5.44 1.92 14.25
CA SER A 147 -4.87 0.81 15.02
C SER A 147 -5.34 -0.55 14.48
N TYR A 148 -6.62 -0.66 14.12
CA TYR A 148 -7.16 -1.87 13.53
C TYR A 148 -6.50 -2.17 12.18
N ALA A 149 -6.51 -1.22 11.23
CA ALA A 149 -5.92 -1.43 9.90
C ALA A 149 -4.44 -1.83 9.96
N ARG A 150 -3.65 -1.25 10.87
CA ARG A 150 -2.25 -1.64 11.07
C ARG A 150 -2.08 -3.04 11.64
N ARG A 151 -2.92 -3.41 12.60
CA ARG A 151 -2.91 -4.73 13.24
C ARG A 151 -3.27 -5.79 12.20
N GLU A 152 -4.32 -5.55 11.44
CA GLU A 152 -4.83 -6.45 10.40
C GLU A 152 -3.79 -6.71 9.30
N LEU A 153 -3.11 -5.66 8.81
CA LEU A 153 -2.00 -5.82 7.87
C LEU A 153 -0.84 -6.65 8.43
N TRP A 154 -0.54 -6.49 9.72
CA TRP A 154 0.49 -7.28 10.37
C TRP A 154 0.07 -8.75 10.47
N ASP A 155 -1.17 -9.02 10.89
CA ASP A 155 -1.67 -10.39 11.10
C ASP A 155 -1.77 -11.16 9.79
N LEU A 156 -2.13 -10.49 8.69
CA LEU A 156 -2.04 -11.03 7.33
C LEU A 156 -0.60 -11.38 6.95
N MET A 157 0.35 -10.45 7.17
CA MET A 157 1.77 -10.70 6.86
C MET A 157 2.33 -11.87 7.68
N ASP A 158 2.02 -11.90 8.97
CA ASP A 158 2.47 -12.95 9.90
C ASP A 158 1.98 -14.33 9.42
N SER A 159 0.70 -14.42 9.07
CA SER A 159 0.08 -15.64 8.50
C SER A 159 0.83 -16.15 7.27
N VAL A 160 1.26 -15.24 6.38
CA VAL A 160 2.02 -15.57 5.17
C VAL A 160 3.43 -16.05 5.48
N ILE A 161 4.15 -15.36 6.36
CA ILE A 161 5.51 -15.73 6.75
C ILE A 161 5.55 -17.11 7.40
N PHE A 162 4.56 -17.43 8.25
CA PHE A 162 4.45 -18.76 8.86
C PHE A 162 4.20 -19.84 7.79
N TYR A 163 3.23 -19.63 6.90
CA TYR A 163 2.89 -20.60 5.86
C TYR A 163 4.00 -20.83 4.82
N GLU A 164 4.75 -19.79 4.43
CA GLU A 164 5.85 -19.91 3.46
C GLU A 164 6.99 -20.79 3.95
N ARG A 165 7.26 -20.75 5.27
CA ARG A 165 8.28 -21.61 5.89
C ARG A 165 7.93 -23.08 5.76
N GLU A 166 6.65 -23.42 5.77
CA GLU A 166 6.16 -24.79 5.67
C GLU A 166 6.04 -25.26 4.21
N SER A 167 5.59 -24.39 3.31
CA SER A 167 5.30 -24.72 1.91
C SER A 167 6.47 -24.54 0.95
N GLY A 168 7.50 -23.78 1.32
CA GLY A 168 8.70 -23.55 0.51
C GLY A 168 8.47 -22.78 -0.79
N ARG A 169 7.35 -22.08 -0.93
CA ARG A 169 6.97 -21.31 -2.12
C ARG A 169 6.39 -19.97 -1.73
N SER A 170 6.94 -18.90 -2.29
CA SER A 170 6.24 -17.62 -2.40
C SER A 170 6.40 -17.04 -3.78
N SER A 171 5.32 -16.42 -4.28
CA SER A 171 5.34 -15.64 -5.51
C SER A 171 5.69 -14.17 -5.28
N SER A 172 5.79 -13.72 -4.02
CA SER A 172 6.01 -12.32 -3.62
C SER A 172 7.04 -12.22 -2.49
N ASP A 173 7.68 -11.05 -2.29
CA ASP A 173 8.39 -10.76 -1.03
C ASP A 173 7.36 -10.23 -0.02
N PRO A 174 7.00 -10.99 1.03
CA PRO A 174 5.92 -10.60 1.92
C PRO A 174 6.24 -9.30 2.66
N LEU A 175 7.52 -9.10 2.99
CA LEU A 175 7.94 -7.92 3.75
C LEU A 175 7.85 -6.66 2.89
N SER A 176 8.23 -6.73 1.62
CA SER A 176 8.09 -5.61 0.69
C SER A 176 6.62 -5.29 0.42
N THR A 177 5.78 -6.31 0.28
CA THR A 177 4.32 -6.16 0.12
C THR A 177 3.70 -5.49 1.34
N TYR A 178 3.99 -5.98 2.55
CA TYR A 178 3.53 -5.37 3.80
C TYR A 178 3.91 -3.89 3.89
N LYS A 179 5.18 -3.55 3.61
CA LYS A 179 5.67 -2.17 3.70
C LYS A 179 4.94 -1.24 2.74
N CYS A 180 4.69 -1.69 1.52
CA CYS A 180 3.98 -0.87 0.54
C CYS A 180 2.49 -0.73 0.88
N LEU A 181 1.83 -1.81 1.33
CA LEU A 181 0.45 -1.75 1.82
C LEU A 181 0.32 -0.79 3.01
N LEU A 182 1.23 -0.90 3.99
CA LEU A 182 1.24 -0.03 5.16
C LEU A 182 1.50 1.42 4.77
N ALA A 183 2.40 1.67 3.82
CA ALA A 183 2.65 3.01 3.29
C ALA A 183 1.39 3.62 2.66
N LEU A 184 0.64 2.85 1.86
CA LEU A 184 -0.63 3.30 1.29
C LEU A 184 -1.69 3.57 2.36
N VAL A 185 -1.80 2.71 3.38
CA VAL A 185 -2.71 2.93 4.51
C VAL A 185 -2.33 4.21 5.26
N GLU A 186 -1.07 4.40 5.64
CA GLU A 186 -0.63 5.60 6.36
C GLU A 186 -0.79 6.87 5.52
N ALA A 187 -0.46 6.84 4.23
CA ALA A 187 -0.70 7.96 3.32
C ALA A 187 -2.19 8.30 3.22
N SER A 188 -3.07 7.30 3.16
CA SER A 188 -4.52 7.54 3.10
C SER A 188 -5.04 8.20 4.38
N LEU A 189 -4.50 7.86 5.56
CA LEU A 189 -4.89 8.49 6.82
C LEU A 189 -4.53 9.97 6.81
N VAL A 190 -3.33 10.31 6.32
CA VAL A 190 -2.89 11.70 6.21
C VAL A 190 -3.77 12.47 5.23
N LEU A 191 -4.15 11.86 4.10
CA LEU A 191 -5.09 12.47 3.14
C LEU A 191 -6.49 12.66 3.75
N PHE A 192 -6.97 11.72 4.55
CA PHE A 192 -8.23 11.82 5.28
C PHE A 192 -8.20 12.99 6.28
N GLN A 193 -7.15 13.06 7.10
CA GLN A 193 -6.96 14.13 8.10
C GLN A 193 -6.81 15.51 7.48
N ARG A 194 -6.22 15.63 6.28
CA ARG A 194 -6.10 16.92 5.56
C ARG A 194 -7.39 17.38 4.89
N SER A 195 -8.38 16.49 4.80
CA SER A 195 -9.67 16.78 4.16
C SER A 195 -10.72 17.33 5.15
N PHE A 196 -10.35 17.49 6.43
CA PHE A 196 -11.14 18.02 7.54
C PHE A 196 -10.25 18.92 8.43
#